data_AF-A0A544VR22-F1
#
_entry.id   AF-A0A544VR22-F1
#
_cell.length_a   1.000
_cell.length_b   1.000
_cell.length_c   1.000
_cell.angle_alpha   90.00
_cell.angle_beta   90.00
_cell.angle_gamma   90.00
#
_symmetry.space_group_name_H-M   'P 1'
#
loop_
_entity.id
_entity.type
_entity.pdbx_description
1 polymer ?
#
loop_
_entity_poly.entity_id
_entity_poly.type
_entity_poly.pdbx_seq_one_letter_code
_entity_poly.pdbx_strand_id
1 'polypeptide(L)'
;MGEAWDGELAVPEECVAWCREQDYGVSVCDDMAPVDLDWWNCRLERHSIPARIVGRDADGAPTDHGIGYLRRADLTAGLHTDTVTGRGSPELGVLYRAAAWLSGHPHRDRRRTFPDVGTPAQPGHDVDAITTALAACRHTPWQAIPDAAPHRRWSGWPHTPGVG
;
A
#
# COMPACT_ATOMS: atom_id res chain seq x y z
N MET A 1 43.34 -9.65 -11.38
CA MET A 1 42.29 -9.93 -10.39
C MET A 1 41.18 -8.94 -10.70
N GLY A 2 40.29 -9.33 -11.62
CA GLY A 2 39.34 -8.42 -12.27
C GLY A 2 38.02 -8.39 -11.52
N GLU A 3 37.59 -7.18 -11.16
CA GLU A 3 36.26 -6.85 -10.65
C GLU A 3 35.19 -7.32 -11.64
N ALA A 4 34.23 -8.13 -11.17
CA ALA A 4 33.03 -8.46 -11.90
C ALA A 4 32.05 -7.29 -11.74
N TRP A 5 31.74 -6.62 -12.84
CA TRP A 5 30.82 -5.49 -12.86
C TRP A 5 29.37 -6.01 -12.79
N ASP A 6 28.56 -5.44 -11.89
CA ASP A 6 27.09 -5.44 -11.92
C ASP A 6 26.56 -4.59 -13.11
N GLY A 7 27.12 -4.82 -14.29
CA GLY A 7 26.77 -4.13 -15.52
C GLY A 7 25.72 -4.93 -16.28
N GLU A 8 24.51 -4.39 -16.33
CA GLU A 8 23.46 -4.76 -17.29
C GLU A 8 22.64 -6.00 -16.96
N LEU A 9 21.81 -5.89 -15.92
CA LEU A 9 20.58 -6.67 -15.79
C LEU A 9 19.58 -6.22 -16.90
N ALA A 10 19.86 -6.56 -18.15
CA ALA A 10 18.90 -6.41 -19.23
C ALA A 10 17.82 -7.49 -19.10
N VAL A 11 16.56 -7.07 -18.96
CA VAL A 11 15.43 -8.00 -18.96
C VAL A 11 15.36 -8.65 -20.35
N PRO A 12 15.35 -9.99 -20.47
CA PRO A 12 15.27 -10.67 -21.76
C PRO A 12 14.08 -10.18 -22.59
N GLU A 13 14.30 -9.93 -23.89
CA GLU A 13 13.25 -9.41 -24.79
C GLU A 13 12.00 -10.31 -24.82
N GLU A 14 12.21 -11.62 -24.68
CA GLU A 14 11.17 -12.64 -24.59
C GLU A 14 10.25 -12.43 -23.37
N CYS A 15 10.82 -12.05 -22.21
CA CYS A 15 10.04 -11.71 -21.02
C CYS A 15 9.22 -10.44 -21.23
N VAL A 16 9.77 -9.45 -21.94
CA VAL A 16 9.05 -8.21 -22.26
C VAL A 16 7.92 -8.46 -23.26
N ALA A 17 8.16 -9.28 -24.28
CA ALA A 17 7.15 -9.66 -25.26
C ALA A 17 5.99 -10.42 -24.59
N TRP A 18 6.32 -11.40 -23.75
CA TRP A 18 5.34 -12.15 -22.97
C TRP A 18 4.49 -11.23 -22.08
N CYS A 19 5.09 -10.29 -21.36
CA CYS A 19 4.37 -9.30 -20.52
C CYS A 19 3.43 -8.41 -21.34
N ARG A 20 3.77 -8.06 -22.58
CA ARG A 20 2.93 -7.24 -23.47
C ARG A 20 1.73 -8.01 -24.02
N GLU A 21 1.85 -9.33 -24.15
CA GLU A 21 0.78 -10.21 -24.62
C GLU A 21 -0.21 -10.58 -23.51
N GLN A 22 0.20 -10.45 -22.23
CA GLN A 22 -0.69 -10.71 -21.11
C GLN A 22 -1.71 -9.59 -20.95
N ASP A 23 -2.96 -9.97 -20.68
CA ASP A 23 -3.94 -9.03 -20.15
C ASP A 23 -3.51 -8.63 -18.74
N TYR A 24 -3.02 -7.40 -18.60
CA TYR A 24 -2.60 -6.82 -17.33
C TYR A 24 -3.72 -6.84 -16.28
N GLY A 25 -4.97 -6.67 -16.71
CA GLY A 25 -6.16 -6.75 -15.88
C GLY A 25 -6.29 -8.13 -15.22
N VAL A 26 -6.11 -9.19 -16.00
CA VAL A 26 -6.27 -10.57 -15.51
C VAL A 26 -5.01 -11.05 -14.78
N SER A 27 -3.83 -10.74 -15.30
CA SER A 27 -2.57 -11.35 -14.82
C SER A 27 -2.00 -10.67 -13.58
N VAL A 28 -2.31 -9.38 -13.38
CA VAL A 28 -1.72 -8.57 -12.30
C VAL A 28 -2.81 -8.03 -11.38
N CYS A 29 -3.88 -7.49 -11.95
CA CYS A 29 -4.93 -6.80 -11.20
C CYS A 29 -5.86 -7.77 -10.44
N ASP A 30 -6.11 -8.97 -10.95
CA ASP A 30 -6.93 -10.00 -10.28
C ASP A 30 -6.17 -10.82 -9.21
N ASP A 31 -4.89 -10.51 -8.95
CA ASP A 31 -4.13 -11.15 -7.87
C ASP A 31 -4.76 -10.84 -6.50
N MET A 32 -5.27 -11.89 -5.85
CA MET A 32 -6.05 -11.81 -4.61
C MET A 32 -5.21 -12.21 -3.40
N ALA A 33 -5.30 -11.39 -2.36
CA ALA A 33 -4.79 -11.71 -1.03
C ALA A 33 -5.96 -11.90 -0.05
N PRO A 34 -6.05 -13.04 0.66
CA PRO A 34 -6.90 -13.12 1.84
C PRO A 34 -6.32 -12.23 2.94
N VAL A 35 -7.20 -11.52 3.63
CA VAL A 35 -6.91 -10.57 4.69
C VAL A 35 -7.82 -10.83 5.87
N ASP A 36 -7.24 -10.99 7.05
CA ASP A 36 -7.98 -10.97 8.31
C ASP A 36 -8.40 -9.52 8.62
N LEU A 37 -9.64 -9.17 8.25
CA LEU A 37 -10.19 -7.82 8.36
C LEU A 37 -10.48 -7.45 9.81
N ASP A 38 -10.86 -8.40 10.65
CA ASP A 38 -11.05 -8.16 12.09
C ASP A 38 -9.72 -7.76 12.73
N TRP A 39 -8.66 -8.51 12.47
CA TRP A 39 -7.33 -8.21 12.99
C TRP A 39 -6.83 -6.84 12.54
N TRP A 40 -6.98 -6.52 11.25
CA TRP A 40 -6.55 -5.25 10.69
C TRP A 40 -7.38 -4.07 11.21
N ASN A 41 -8.70 -4.16 11.16
CA ASN A 41 -9.59 -3.06 11.56
C ASN A 41 -9.54 -2.82 13.08
N CYS A 42 -9.48 -3.86 13.91
CA CYS A 42 -9.23 -3.70 15.35
C CYS A 42 -7.87 -3.05 15.63
N ARG A 43 -6.85 -3.32 14.80
CA ARG A 43 -5.54 -2.70 14.95
C ARG A 43 -5.56 -1.22 14.55
N LEU A 44 -6.20 -0.87 13.44
CA LEU A 44 -6.39 0.52 13.03
C LEU A 44 -7.14 1.33 14.10
N GLU A 45 -8.22 0.77 14.64
CA GLU A 45 -8.99 1.37 15.73
C GLU A 45 -8.14 1.56 17.00
N ARG A 46 -7.36 0.55 17.40
CA ARG A 46 -6.47 0.62 18.58
C ARG A 46 -5.41 1.71 18.44
N HIS A 47 -4.93 1.95 17.22
CA HIS A 47 -3.94 2.98 16.93
C HIS A 47 -4.58 4.33 16.57
N SER A 48 -5.90 4.49 16.73
CA SER A 48 -6.65 5.71 16.38
C SER A 48 -6.43 6.16 14.93
N ILE A 49 -6.16 5.22 14.02
CA ILE A 49 -5.96 5.51 12.61
C ILE A 49 -7.32 5.69 11.94
N PRO A 50 -7.59 6.84 11.28
CA PRO A 50 -8.87 7.10 10.63
C PRO A 50 -8.95 6.38 9.28
N ALA A 51 -8.89 5.05 9.28
CA ALA A 51 -9.02 4.21 8.10
C ALA A 51 -9.75 2.92 8.46
N ARG A 52 -10.47 2.34 7.48
CA ARG A 52 -11.10 1.03 7.58
C ARG A 52 -10.85 0.26 6.30
N ILE A 53 -10.43 -0.99 6.43
CA ILE A 53 -10.19 -1.87 5.29
C ILE A 53 -11.48 -2.61 4.99
N VAL A 54 -11.95 -2.49 3.74
CA VAL A 54 -13.08 -3.23 3.19
C VAL A 54 -12.54 -4.14 2.11
N GLY A 55 -12.72 -5.44 2.29
CA GLY A 55 -12.43 -6.47 1.29
C GLY A 55 -13.72 -7.00 0.67
N ARG A 56 -13.61 -8.15 0.01
CA ARG A 56 -14.75 -8.90 -0.51
C ARG A 56 -14.89 -10.23 0.20
N ASP A 57 -16.10 -10.67 0.48
CA ASP A 57 -16.34 -12.04 0.95
C ASP A 57 -16.23 -13.06 -0.19
N ALA A 58 -16.52 -14.32 0.10
CA ALA A 58 -16.48 -15.41 -0.88
C ALA A 58 -17.47 -15.23 -2.04
N ASP A 59 -18.53 -14.45 -1.83
CA ASP A 59 -19.55 -14.12 -2.83
C ASP A 59 -19.21 -12.84 -3.61
N GLY A 60 -18.09 -12.19 -3.27
CA GLY A 60 -17.62 -10.96 -3.89
C GLY A 60 -18.25 -9.68 -3.34
N ALA A 61 -19.10 -9.78 -2.32
CA ALA A 61 -19.77 -8.66 -1.68
C ALA A 61 -18.81 -7.92 -0.73
N PRO A 62 -18.92 -6.59 -0.60
CA PRO A 62 -18.04 -5.82 0.27
C PRO A 62 -18.25 -6.21 1.74
N THR A 63 -17.15 -6.45 2.46
CA THR A 63 -17.15 -6.78 3.89
C THR A 63 -15.96 -6.11 4.60
N ASP A 64 -16.13 -5.80 5.88
CA ASP A 64 -15.15 -5.16 6.75
C ASP A 64 -14.78 -6.02 7.97
N HIS A 65 -15.22 -7.29 8.00
CA HIS A 65 -15.04 -8.22 9.11
C HIS A 65 -14.75 -9.64 8.59
N GLY A 66 -14.22 -10.48 9.47
CA GLY A 66 -13.80 -11.84 9.14
C GLY A 66 -12.66 -11.90 8.11
N ILE A 67 -12.65 -12.95 7.30
CA ILE A 67 -11.71 -13.09 6.19
C ILE A 67 -12.28 -12.45 4.94
N GLY A 68 -11.64 -11.38 4.46
CA GLY A 68 -11.97 -10.74 3.19
C GLY A 68 -10.83 -10.85 2.18
N TYR A 69 -11.16 -10.73 0.91
CA TYR A 69 -10.23 -10.79 -0.20
C TYR A 69 -10.01 -9.40 -0.78
N LEU A 70 -8.74 -9.01 -0.94
CA LEU A 70 -8.33 -7.80 -1.65
C LEU A 70 -7.65 -8.19 -2.96
N ARG A 71 -8.14 -7.66 -4.08
CA ARG A 71 -7.41 -7.72 -5.35
C ARG A 71 -6.35 -6.63 -5.41
N ARG A 72 -5.31 -6.85 -6.22
CA ARG A 72 -4.34 -5.80 -6.51
C ARG A 72 -5.00 -4.57 -7.17
N ALA A 73 -6.06 -4.78 -7.96
CA ALA A 73 -6.90 -3.71 -8.50
C ALA A 73 -7.58 -2.85 -7.40
N ASP A 74 -7.93 -3.45 -6.27
CA ASP A 74 -8.60 -2.76 -5.15
C ASP A 74 -7.64 -1.82 -4.39
N LEU A 75 -6.33 -1.89 -4.68
CA LEU A 75 -5.32 -0.99 -4.10
C LEU A 75 -5.34 0.40 -4.75
N THR A 76 -5.59 0.45 -6.06
CA THR A 76 -5.53 1.68 -6.86
C THR A 76 -6.91 2.22 -7.20
N ALA A 77 -7.93 1.36 -7.25
CA ALA A 77 -9.27 1.75 -7.60
C ALA A 77 -9.87 2.66 -6.53
N GLY A 78 -10.49 3.77 -6.98
CA GLY A 78 -11.44 4.56 -6.22
C GLY A 78 -12.72 3.76 -5.96
N LEU A 79 -12.58 2.59 -5.33
CA LEU A 79 -13.71 1.86 -4.77
C LEU A 79 -14.38 2.81 -3.79
N HIS A 80 -15.57 3.25 -4.19
CA HIS A 80 -16.57 3.97 -3.42
C HIS A 80 -16.86 3.29 -2.06
N THR A 81 -15.91 3.36 -1.14
CA THR A 81 -15.98 2.80 0.21
C THR A 81 -15.55 3.79 1.29
N ASP A 82 -14.91 4.92 0.91
CA ASP A 82 -14.65 6.02 1.86
C ASP A 82 -15.92 6.79 2.26
N THR A 83 -17.05 6.59 1.58
CA THR A 83 -18.31 7.26 1.93
C THR A 83 -19.13 6.54 2.99
N VAL A 84 -18.79 5.30 3.39
CA VAL A 84 -19.57 4.61 4.43
C VAL A 84 -19.21 5.08 5.85
N THR A 85 -18.01 5.65 6.06
CA THR A 85 -17.60 6.10 7.41
C THR A 85 -17.21 7.58 7.51
N GLY A 86 -17.01 8.28 6.38
CA GLY A 86 -16.88 9.75 6.33
C GLY A 86 -15.76 10.36 7.19
N ARG A 87 -14.82 9.56 7.71
CA ARG A 87 -13.82 9.99 8.69
C ARG A 87 -12.37 9.83 8.26
N GLY A 88 -12.10 9.25 7.08
CA GLY A 88 -10.73 8.87 6.69
C GLY A 88 -10.18 9.61 5.49
N SER A 89 -8.84 9.78 5.46
CA SER A 89 -8.13 10.19 4.26
C SER A 89 -8.09 9.01 3.27
N PRO A 90 -8.53 9.19 2.01
CA PRO A 90 -8.50 8.12 1.01
C PRO A 90 -7.10 7.58 0.78
N GLU A 91 -6.08 8.42 0.94
CA GLU A 91 -4.68 8.05 0.83
C GLU A 91 -4.24 7.08 1.94
N LEU A 92 -4.71 7.27 3.18
CA LEU A 92 -4.48 6.30 4.26
C LEU A 92 -5.16 4.97 3.96
N GLY A 93 -6.36 5.00 3.38
CA GLY A 93 -7.05 3.81 2.91
C GLY A 93 -6.20 3.00 1.92
N VAL A 94 -5.58 3.66 0.94
CA VAL A 94 -4.66 3.02 -0.01
C VAL A 94 -3.43 2.43 0.69
N LEU A 95 -2.78 3.20 1.57
CA LEU A 95 -1.60 2.75 2.31
C LEU A 95 -1.89 1.47 3.10
N TYR A 96 -2.96 1.45 3.88
CA TYR A 96 -3.29 0.31 4.73
C TYR A 96 -3.89 -0.87 3.95
N ARG A 97 -4.62 -0.64 2.85
CA ARG A 97 -4.98 -1.73 1.92
C ARG A 97 -3.74 -2.38 1.31
N ALA A 98 -2.75 -1.60 0.90
CA ALA A 98 -1.49 -2.13 0.37
C ALA A 98 -0.70 -2.89 1.43
N ALA A 99 -0.61 -2.36 2.65
CA ALA A 99 0.03 -3.03 3.78
C ALA A 99 -0.69 -4.35 4.12
N ALA A 100 -2.02 -4.35 4.11
CA ALA A 100 -2.84 -5.53 4.35
C ALA A 100 -2.73 -6.57 3.24
N TRP A 101 -2.75 -6.16 1.97
CA TRP A 101 -2.57 -7.04 0.81
C TRP A 101 -1.17 -7.69 0.81
N LEU A 102 -0.14 -6.92 1.18
CA LEU A 102 1.22 -7.44 1.30
C LEU A 102 1.40 -8.36 2.51
N SER A 103 0.79 -8.05 3.65
CA SER A 103 1.01 -8.79 4.89
C SER A 103 0.07 -10.00 5.02
N GLY A 104 -1.14 -9.94 4.44
CA GLY A 104 -2.16 -10.98 4.28
C GLY A 104 -2.69 -11.61 5.57
N HIS A 105 -1.81 -12.09 6.44
CA HIS A 105 -2.13 -12.89 7.60
C HIS A 105 -0.98 -12.83 8.63
N PRO A 106 -1.24 -13.01 9.94
CA PRO A 106 -0.19 -13.18 10.95
C PRO A 106 0.83 -14.32 10.70
N HIS A 107 0.63 -15.18 9.69
CA HIS A 107 1.47 -16.34 9.36
C HIS A 107 2.21 -16.22 8.02
N ARG A 108 2.13 -15.08 7.31
CA ARG A 108 2.90 -14.88 6.08
C ARG A 108 4.37 -14.62 6.44
N ASP A 109 5.28 -15.38 5.83
CA ASP A 109 6.71 -15.52 6.21
C ASP A 109 7.52 -14.21 6.29
N ARG A 110 7.04 -13.13 5.66
CA ARG A 110 7.65 -11.81 5.76
C ARG A 110 6.69 -10.87 6.47
N ARG A 111 6.83 -10.75 7.79
CA ARG A 111 6.27 -9.63 8.56
C ARG A 111 6.83 -8.32 8.01
N ARG A 112 6.11 -7.67 7.11
CA ARG A 112 6.30 -6.24 6.85
C ARG A 112 5.66 -5.50 8.01
N THR A 113 6.40 -4.56 8.59
CA THR A 113 6.01 -3.83 9.80
C THR A 113 4.68 -3.12 9.56
N PHE A 114 3.81 -3.07 10.58
CA PHE A 114 2.62 -2.24 10.53
C PHE A 114 3.06 -0.78 10.36
N PRO A 115 2.57 -0.05 9.33
CA PRO A 115 2.92 1.35 9.16
C PRO A 115 2.44 2.16 10.36
N ASP A 116 3.38 2.68 11.17
CA ASP A 116 3.07 3.60 12.25
C ASP A 116 3.17 5.03 11.71
N VAL A 117 2.01 5.64 11.55
CA VAL A 117 1.89 6.97 10.95
C VAL A 117 1.68 8.08 11.98
N GLY A 118 1.78 7.74 13.27
CA GLY A 118 1.63 8.69 14.35
C GLY A 118 2.67 9.81 14.27
N THR A 119 2.20 11.05 14.39
CA THR A 119 3.03 12.25 14.46
C THR A 119 3.23 12.60 15.93
N PRO A 120 4.45 12.41 16.48
CA PRO A 120 4.71 12.69 17.89
C PRO A 120 4.85 14.20 18.11
N ALA A 121 3.76 14.96 18.06
CA ALA A 121 3.84 16.40 18.35
C ALA A 121 2.54 17.10 18.74
N GLN A 122 1.34 16.65 18.35
CA GLN A 122 0.15 17.49 18.52
C GLN A 122 -1.18 16.72 18.58
N PRO A 123 -1.90 16.74 19.73
CA PRO A 123 -3.19 16.08 19.87
C PRO A 123 -4.17 16.58 18.80
N GLY A 124 -4.75 15.67 18.02
CA GLY A 124 -5.72 16.00 16.97
C GLY A 124 -5.14 16.20 15.57
N HIS A 125 -3.82 16.17 15.41
CA HIS A 125 -3.11 16.21 14.13
C HIS A 125 -2.19 15.00 13.95
N ASP A 126 -2.55 13.88 14.58
CA ASP A 126 -1.68 12.72 14.76
C ASP A 126 -1.28 12.04 13.45
N VAL A 127 -1.98 12.29 12.34
CA VAL A 127 -1.68 11.71 11.03
C VAL A 127 -1.42 12.76 9.93
N ASP A 128 -1.34 14.03 10.27
CA ASP A 128 -1.29 15.12 9.28
C ASP A 128 -0.02 15.12 8.45
N ALA A 129 1.11 14.75 9.05
CA ALA A 129 2.38 14.66 8.34
C ALA A 129 2.33 13.59 7.23
N ILE A 130 1.72 12.43 7.52
CA ILE A 130 1.60 11.35 6.53
C ILE A 130 0.55 11.66 5.47
N THR A 131 -0.59 12.23 5.85
CA THR A 131 -1.66 12.54 4.89
C THR A 131 -1.20 13.62 3.92
N THR A 132 -0.46 14.62 4.40
CA THR A 132 0.16 15.66 3.56
C THR A 132 1.17 15.05 2.58
N ALA A 133 2.04 14.16 3.06
CA ALA A 133 3.03 13.50 2.19
C ALA A 133 2.38 12.63 1.12
N LEU A 134 1.37 11.82 1.49
CA LEU A 134 0.65 10.96 0.54
C LEU A 134 -0.14 11.79 -0.49
N ALA A 135 -0.77 12.89 -0.07
CA ALA A 135 -1.44 13.81 -0.97
C ALA A 135 -0.44 14.43 -1.97
N ALA A 136 0.75 14.83 -1.51
CA ALA A 136 1.80 15.32 -2.40
C ALA A 136 2.22 14.25 -3.42
N CYS A 137 2.37 12.97 -3.03
CA CYS A 137 2.66 11.88 -3.96
C CYS A 137 1.56 11.68 -5.02
N ARG A 138 0.29 11.91 -4.66
CA ARG A 138 -0.84 11.76 -5.59
C ARG A 138 -0.87 12.85 -6.66
N HIS A 139 -0.51 14.08 -6.29
CA HIS A 139 -0.58 15.25 -7.18
C HIS A 139 0.72 15.52 -7.94
N THR A 140 1.84 14.94 -7.50
CA THR A 140 3.14 15.08 -8.17
C THR A 140 3.31 13.95 -9.18
N PRO A 141 3.56 14.24 -10.48
CA PRO A 141 4.01 13.22 -11.41
C PRO A 141 5.21 12.50 -10.81
N TRP A 142 5.28 11.17 -10.88
CA TRP A 142 6.35 10.41 -10.22
C TRP A 142 7.76 10.85 -10.69
N GLN A 143 7.88 11.38 -11.90
CA GLN A 143 9.10 11.96 -12.46
C GLN A 143 9.49 13.33 -11.85
N ALA A 144 8.52 14.03 -11.27
CA ALA A 144 8.69 15.34 -10.63
C ALA A 144 8.82 15.25 -9.11
N ILE A 145 8.72 14.04 -8.52
CA ILE A 145 9.10 13.81 -7.12
C ILE A 145 10.62 14.01 -7.04
N PRO A 146 11.12 15.07 -6.39
CA PRO A 146 12.54 15.39 -6.43
C PRO A 146 13.35 14.23 -5.85
N ASP A 147 14.37 13.74 -6.57
CA ASP A 147 15.38 12.72 -6.19
C ASP A 147 15.07 11.21 -6.35
N ALA A 148 14.28 10.70 -7.31
CA ALA A 148 14.16 9.23 -7.52
C ALA A 148 15.46 8.48 -7.96
N ALA A 149 16.65 9.06 -7.74
CA ALA A 149 17.96 8.51 -8.08
C ALA A 149 18.50 7.52 -7.02
N PRO A 150 19.42 6.59 -7.39
CA PRO A 150 19.85 5.47 -6.54
C PRO A 150 20.70 5.83 -5.32
N HIS A 151 20.96 7.12 -5.06
CA HIS A 151 21.95 7.60 -4.07
C HIS A 151 21.35 8.56 -3.02
N ARG A 152 20.09 8.34 -2.62
CA ARG A 152 19.38 9.24 -1.72
C ARG A 152 19.94 9.26 -0.28
N ARG A 153 19.94 10.47 0.32
CA ARG A 153 19.97 10.74 1.78
C ARG A 153 18.58 11.07 2.38
N TRP A 154 17.54 11.21 1.55
CA TRP A 154 16.18 11.59 1.96
C TRP A 154 15.17 10.55 1.50
N SER A 155 14.52 9.80 2.41
CA SER A 155 13.56 8.76 2.03
C SER A 155 12.28 9.26 1.34
N GLY A 156 12.05 10.59 1.26
CA GLY A 156 10.79 11.18 0.77
C GLY A 156 9.63 11.05 1.76
N TRP A 157 9.76 10.20 2.78
CA TRP A 157 8.77 9.97 3.81
C TRP A 157 8.87 11.01 4.93
N PRO A 158 7.73 11.40 5.55
CA PRO A 158 7.76 12.16 6.80
C PRO A 158 8.43 11.31 7.89
N HIS A 159 8.87 11.96 8.96
CA HIS A 159 9.53 11.29 10.09
C HIS A 159 8.52 10.45 10.89
N THR A 160 8.12 9.32 10.29
CA THR A 160 7.08 8.38 10.73
C THR A 160 7.72 6.99 10.85
N PRO A 161 7.84 6.44 12.07
CA PRO A 161 8.48 5.14 12.27
C PRO A 161 7.79 4.02 11.48
N GLY A 162 8.55 3.19 10.77
CA GLY A 162 7.97 2.02 10.09
C GLY A 162 7.21 2.31 8.79
N VAL A 163 7.27 3.55 8.27
CA VAL A 163 6.91 3.88 6.90
C VAL A 163 8.22 4.01 6.09
N GLY A 164 8.68 2.91 5.50
CA GLY A 164 9.97 2.83 4.79
C GLY A 164 10.10 1.59 3.92
#